data_AF-J8DBD7-F1
#
_entry.id   AF-J8DBD7-F1
#
_cell.length_a   1.000
_cell.length_b   1.000
_cell.length_c   1.000
_cell.angle_alpha   90.00
_cell.angle_beta   90.00
_cell.angle_gamma   90.00
#
_symmetry.space_group_name_H-M   'P 1'
#
loop_
_entity.id
_entity.type
_entity.pdbx_description
1 polymer ?
#
loop_
_entity_poly.entity_id
_entity_poly.type
_entity_poly.pdbx_seq_one_letter_code
_entity_poly.pdbx_strand_id
1 'polypeptide(L)'
;MIIILNFDSFLSLIDTIGGIDVDVPVTFTEQDSQDQADAIHLEKGYQHLNGEQALALTMTLHLDNDFMRGQRQLLVIEAIGKDINHELIKQVE
;
A
#
# COMPACT_ATOMS: atom_id res chain seq x y z
N MET A 1 -17.07 10.11 10.83
CA MET A 1 -15.87 10.92 10.52
C MET A 1 -15.33 10.42 9.19
N ILE A 2 -15.23 11.27 8.18
CA ILE A 2 -14.61 10.91 6.88
C ILE A 2 -13.20 11.50 6.94
N ILE A 3 -12.17 10.67 6.74
CA ILE A 3 -10.78 11.10 6.68
C ILE A 3 -10.38 11.12 5.21
N ILE A 4 -9.89 12.25 4.72
CA ILE A 4 -9.33 12.39 3.38
C ILE A 4 -7.83 12.61 3.54
N LEU A 5 -7.04 11.69 2.98
CA LEU A 5 -5.58 11.77 2.97
C LEU A 5 -5.12 12.23 1.59
N ASN A 6 -4.09 13.06 1.56
CA ASN A 6 -3.35 13.32 0.33
C ASN A 6 -2.29 12.21 0.13
N PHE A 7 -1.80 12.05 -1.10
CA PHE A 7 -0.84 11.00 -1.43
C PHE A 7 0.47 11.16 -0.64
N ASP A 8 0.95 12.39 -0.46
CA ASP A 8 2.19 12.66 0.29
C ASP A 8 2.11 12.19 1.75
N SER A 9 0.98 12.42 2.43
CA SER A 9 0.79 11.95 3.81
C SER A 9 0.66 10.43 3.88
N PHE A 10 0.08 9.81 2.86
CA PHE A 10 -0.03 8.36 2.76
C PHE A 10 1.36 7.72 2.61
N LEU A 11 2.17 8.23 1.68
CA LEU A 11 3.56 7.79 1.48
C LEU A 11 4.38 7.97 2.76
N SER A 12 4.34 9.19 3.33
CA SER A 12 5.08 9.51 4.54
C SER A 12 4.66 8.65 5.73
N LEU A 13 3.36 8.32 5.87
CA LEU A 13 2.88 7.44 6.93
C LEU A 13 3.51 6.05 6.81
N ILE A 14 3.42 5.43 5.64
CA ILE A 14 3.94 4.08 5.38
C ILE A 14 5.46 4.05 5.56
N ASP A 15 6.16 5.04 5.00
CA ASP A 15 7.62 5.12 5.13
C ASP A 15 8.05 5.34 6.58
N THR A 16 7.26 6.07 7.39
CA THR A 16 7.55 6.30 8.82
C THR A 16 7.41 5.02 9.64
N ILE A 17 6.45 4.16 9.31
CA ILE A 17 6.29 2.85 9.99
C ILE A 17 7.21 1.77 9.39
N GLY A 18 8.00 2.11 8.36
CA GLY A 18 9.01 1.24 7.77
C GLY A 18 8.49 0.34 6.65
N GLY A 19 7.31 0.62 6.08
CA GLY A 19 6.63 -0.22 5.10
C GLY A 19 5.41 -0.95 5.67
N ILE A 20 4.73 -1.72 4.84
CA ILE A 20 3.59 -2.56 5.24
C ILE A 20 3.64 -3.99 4.68
N ASP A 21 3.18 -4.96 5.44
CA ASP A 21 3.05 -6.34 4.98
C ASP A 21 1.67 -6.61 4.37
N VAL A 22 1.64 -6.98 3.08
CA VAL A 22 0.39 -7.18 2.31
C VAL A 22 0.42 -8.49 1.53
N ASP A 23 -0.70 -9.23 1.54
CA ASP A 23 -0.94 -10.33 0.59
C ASP A 23 -1.48 -9.76 -0.73
N VAL A 24 -0.58 -9.54 -1.69
CA VAL A 24 -0.90 -8.89 -2.96
C VAL A 24 -1.81 -9.82 -3.79
N PRO A 25 -3.00 -9.36 -4.22
CA PRO A 25 -4.00 -10.24 -4.83
C PRO A 25 -3.65 -10.70 -6.26
N VAL A 26 -2.83 -9.93 -6.97
CA VAL A 26 -2.52 -10.15 -8.39
C VAL A 26 -1.13 -9.59 -8.72
N THR A 27 -0.41 -10.24 -9.63
CA THR A 27 0.86 -9.73 -10.16
C THR A 27 0.59 -8.59 -11.14
N PHE A 28 1.28 -7.47 -10.99
CA PHE A 28 1.16 -6.34 -11.91
C PHE A 28 2.42 -5.48 -11.95
N THR A 29 2.51 -4.66 -13.00
CA THR A 29 3.56 -3.67 -13.18
C THR A 29 2.92 -2.31 -13.42
N GLU A 30 3.44 -1.28 -12.76
CA GLU A 30 3.01 0.11 -12.92
C GLU A 30 4.21 1.06 -13.00
N GLN A 31 3.93 2.28 -13.47
CA GLN A 31 4.88 3.38 -13.40
C GLN A 31 4.98 3.93 -11.97
N ASP A 32 6.11 4.56 -11.64
CA ASP A 32 6.28 5.27 -10.36
C ASP A 32 5.75 6.72 -10.42
N SER A 33 5.99 7.46 -9.33
CA SER A 33 5.63 8.87 -9.19
C SER A 33 6.42 9.82 -10.11
N GLN A 34 7.49 9.35 -10.75
CA GLN A 34 8.39 10.12 -11.61
C GLN A 34 8.20 9.80 -13.10
N ASP A 35 7.07 9.19 -13.46
CA ASP A 35 6.74 8.72 -14.81
C ASP A 35 7.76 7.70 -15.36
N GLN A 36 8.50 7.01 -14.49
CA GLN A 36 9.36 5.91 -14.89
C GLN A 36 8.49 4.67 -15.14
N ALA A 37 8.39 4.30 -16.42
CA ALA A 37 7.70 3.08 -16.82
C ALA A 37 8.35 1.84 -16.17
N ASP A 38 7.50 0.88 -15.80
CA ASP A 38 7.87 -0.41 -15.20
C ASP A 38 8.70 -0.31 -13.91
N ALA A 39 8.61 0.81 -13.20
CA ALA A 39 9.36 1.03 -11.97
C ALA A 39 8.81 0.22 -10.77
N ILE A 40 7.51 -0.07 -10.75
CA ILE A 40 6.87 -0.81 -9.66
C ILE A 40 6.40 -2.15 -10.20
N HIS A 41 7.00 -3.24 -9.72
CA HIS A 41 6.57 -4.60 -10.00
C HIS A 41 6.19 -5.30 -8.71
N LEU A 42 4.93 -5.73 -8.60
CA LEU A 42 4.43 -6.52 -7.48
C LEU A 42 4.01 -7.89 -7.98
N GLU A 43 4.44 -8.94 -7.27
CA GLU A 43 3.99 -10.31 -7.53
C GLU A 43 2.78 -10.65 -6.66
N LYS A 44 1.95 -11.59 -7.09
CA LYS A 44 0.89 -12.13 -6.24
C LYS A 44 1.49 -12.85 -5.02
N GLY A 45 0.99 -12.54 -3.83
CA GLY A 45 1.38 -13.17 -2.57
C GLY A 45 1.87 -12.17 -1.51
N TYR A 46 2.31 -12.70 -0.37
CA TYR A 46 2.82 -11.90 0.74
C TYR A 46 4.12 -11.18 0.38
N GLN A 47 4.08 -9.85 0.46
CA GLN A 47 5.21 -8.97 0.20
C GLN A 47 5.22 -7.82 1.20
N HIS A 48 6.43 -7.34 1.50
CA HIS A 48 6.64 -6.11 2.26
C HIS A 48 6.73 -4.95 1.28
N LEU A 49 5.81 -3.99 1.40
CA LEU A 49 5.65 -2.88 0.46
C LEU A 49 6.10 -1.56 1.10
N ASN A 50 6.87 -0.77 0.35
CA ASN A 50 7.14 0.63 0.69
C ASN A 50 5.95 1.55 0.33
N GLY A 51 6.04 2.84 0.65
CA GLY A 51 4.98 3.80 0.37
C GLY A 51 4.53 3.81 -1.10
N GLU A 52 5.46 3.88 -2.04
CA GLU A 52 5.15 3.95 -3.47
C GLU A 52 4.48 2.66 -3.98
N GLN A 53 4.97 1.49 -3.56
CA GLN A 53 4.39 0.20 -3.88
C GLN A 53 2.97 0.04 -3.33
N ALA A 54 2.75 0.47 -2.08
CA ALA A 54 1.42 0.45 -1.47
C ALA A 54 0.45 1.43 -2.15
N LEU A 55 0.94 2.59 -2.60
CA LEU A 55 0.16 3.56 -3.35
C LEU A 55 -0.23 3.00 -4.71
N ALA A 56 0.71 2.37 -5.43
CA ALA A 56 0.45 1.72 -6.71
C ALA A 56 -0.60 0.61 -6.59
N LEU A 57 -0.52 -0.23 -5.55
CA LEU A 57 -1.54 -1.25 -5.26
C LEU A 57 -2.93 -0.63 -5.05
N THR A 58 -2.99 0.52 -4.39
CA THR A 58 -4.23 1.22 -4.09
C THR A 58 -4.85 1.87 -5.34
N MET A 59 -4.01 2.39 -6.23
CA MET A 59 -4.45 3.25 -7.34
C MET A 59 -4.54 2.54 -8.69
N THR A 60 -3.91 1.37 -8.86
CA THR A 60 -3.89 0.66 -10.15
C THR A 60 -5.31 0.39 -10.67
N LEU A 61 -5.55 0.87 -11.90
CA LEU A 61 -6.77 0.69 -12.68
C LEU A 61 -6.60 -0.38 -13.76
N HIS A 62 -5.37 -0.79 -14.05
CA HIS A 62 -5.04 -1.70 -15.15
C HIS A 62 -5.56 -3.14 -14.95
N LEU A 63 -6.02 -3.46 -13.74
CA LEU A 63 -6.28 -4.84 -13.34
C LEU A 63 -7.78 -5.20 -13.32
N ASP A 64 -8.70 -4.25 -13.01
CA ASP A 64 -10.09 -4.62 -12.66
C ASP A 64 -11.12 -3.45 -12.71
N ASN A 65 -12.35 -3.73 -12.27
CA ASN A 65 -13.44 -2.77 -12.04
C ASN A 65 -13.27 -1.97 -10.72
N ASP A 66 -14.07 -0.89 -10.57
CA ASP A 66 -14.04 0.02 -9.41
C ASP A 66 -14.20 -0.67 -8.04
N PHE A 67 -14.93 -1.80 -8.00
CA PHE A 67 -15.18 -2.54 -6.75
C PHE A 67 -13.90 -3.17 -6.20
N MET A 68 -13.07 -3.73 -7.08
CA MET A 68 -11.79 -4.32 -6.70
C MET A 68 -10.79 -3.24 -6.25
N ARG A 69 -10.84 -2.03 -6.81
CA ARG A 69 -10.05 -0.88 -6.31
C ARG A 69 -10.43 -0.54 -4.86
N GLY A 70 -11.71 -0.56 -4.53
CA GLY A 70 -12.17 -0.35 -3.14
C GLY A 70 -11.68 -1.42 -2.18
N GLN A 71 -11.62 -2.69 -2.61
CA GLN A 71 -11.06 -3.78 -1.81
C GLN A 71 -9.55 -3.61 -1.56
N ARG A 72 -8.79 -3.16 -2.56
CA ARG A 72 -7.36 -2.89 -2.39
C ARG A 72 -7.10 -1.74 -1.41
N GLN A 73 -7.93 -0.70 -1.43
CA GLN A 73 -7.89 0.37 -0.43
C GLN A 73 -8.12 -0.18 0.98
N LEU A 74 -9.12 -1.05 1.18
CA LEU A 74 -9.38 -1.67 2.46
C LEU A 74 -8.21 -2.56 2.92
N LEU A 75 -7.67 -3.38 2.02
CA LEU A 75 -6.53 -4.26 2.28
C LEU A 75 -5.30 -3.49 2.79
N VAL A 76 -4.98 -2.37 2.16
CA VAL A 76 -3.86 -1.51 2.56
C VAL A 76 -4.12 -0.85 3.91
N ILE A 77 -5.35 -0.39 4.18
CA ILE A 77 -5.72 0.18 5.48
C ILE A 77 -5.61 -0.87 6.60
N GLU A 78 -6.04 -2.10 6.34
CA GLU A 78 -5.92 -3.21 7.29
C GLU A 78 -4.45 -3.54 7.59
N ALA A 79 -3.58 -3.54 6.57
CA ALA A 79 -2.15 -3.76 6.72
C ALA A 79 -1.50 -2.64 7.56
N ILE A 80 -1.79 -1.37 7.27
CA ILE A 80 -1.31 -0.23 8.07
C ILE A 80 -1.73 -0.39 9.54
N GLY A 81 -3.00 -0.75 9.80
CA GLY A 81 -3.49 -0.93 11.16
C GLY A 81 -2.78 -2.06 11.92
N LYS A 82 -2.48 -3.16 11.23
CA LYS A 82 -1.75 -4.31 11.79
C LYS A 82 -0.32 -3.94 12.16
N ASP A 83 0.38 -3.22 11.28
CA ASP A 83 1.79 -2.89 11.47
C ASP A 83 1.98 -1.77 12.51
N ILE A 84 1.08 -0.78 12.55
CA ILE A 84 1.05 0.20 13.65
C ILE A 84 0.88 -0.51 15.00
N ASN A 85 -0.04 -1.48 15.10
CA ASN A 85 -0.24 -2.20 16.35
C ASN A 85 1.01 -3.01 16.76
N HIS A 86 1.67 -3.63 15.78
CA HIS A 86 2.92 -4.34 16.01
C HIS A 86 4.05 -3.40 16.49
N GLU A 87 4.19 -2.23 15.87
CA GLU A 87 5.21 -1.24 16.24
C GLU A 87 4.93 -0.59 17.60
N LEU A 88 3.66 -0.41 17.96
CA LEU A 88 3.27 0.01 19.30
C LEU A 88 3.65 -1.03 20.35
N ILE A 89 3.44 -2.33 20.09
CA ILE A 89 3.81 -3.41 21.02
C ILE A 89 5.32 -3.43 21.26
N LYS A 90 6.14 -3.27 20.20
CA LYS A 90 7.61 -3.21 20.31
C LYS A 90 8.12 -2.06 21.19
N GLN A 91 7.38 -0.98 21.35
CA GLN A 91 7.80 0.15 22.19
C GLN A 91 7.54 -0.08 23.70
N VAL A 92 6.77 -1.10 24.06
CA VAL A 92 6.41 -1.42 25.44
C VAL A 92 7.31 -2.53 26.03
N GLU A 93 8.02 -3.26 25.19
CA GLU A 93 9.01 -4.29 25.56
C GLU A 93 10.43 -3.74 25.64
#